data_AF-A0AAE6WTE4-F1
#
_entry.id   AF-A0AAE6WTE4-F1
#
_cell.length_a   1.000
_cell.length_b   1.000
_cell.length_c   1.000
_cell.angle_alpha   90.00
_cell.angle_beta   90.00
_cell.angle_gamma   90.00
#
_symmetry.space_group_name_H-M   'P 1'
#
loop_
_entity.id
_entity.type
_entity.pdbx_description
1 polymer ?
#
loop_
_entity_poly.entity_id
_entity_poly.type
_entity_poly.pdbx_seq_one_letter_code
_entity_poly.pdbx_strand_id
1 'polypeptide(L)'
;MKSKLILSLFFNGLLFSSCTYPKENILITSNNVSRCYFESEVVDFCSKDKIEIYNQHIKDLPNFSNDKILLILNHNRNTGKGESRVVKLIVILDPLEKKVIPVPQMVGNFVDDNLREISDDPAIIKYNKKDNKVCLSGTTYFLKNNNINIENECYKFEKGRVNKIEDLRLNGIEEFSKVPYSSDIHFKCINNIKLNQCNKLRLISSQKILNKYNFINPQDGMSVFLKGEKDFFLIVSPFFDEEGANLRIMKVKDFSLISERYIYAGKNVEIDDNLNIKYFEGNNKKEFSF
;
A
#
# COMPACT_ATOMS: atom_id res chain seq x y z
N MET A 1 48.06 57.97 51.47
CA MET A 1 46.63 57.76 51.18
C MET A 1 46.37 56.26 51.08
N LYS A 2 45.41 55.76 51.88
CA LYS A 2 44.43 54.66 51.66
C LYS A 2 44.78 53.62 50.56
N SER A 3 44.67 52.30 50.70
CA SER A 3 43.82 51.43 51.53
C SER A 3 44.26 49.95 51.38
N LYS A 4 43.96 49.14 52.40
CA LYS A 4 44.10 47.67 52.53
C LYS A 4 43.25 46.86 51.53
N LEU A 5 43.65 45.60 51.26
CA LEU A 5 42.92 44.31 51.45
C LEU A 5 43.67 43.17 50.69
N ILE A 6 44.31 42.19 51.34
CA ILE A 6 43.81 40.90 51.89
C ILE A 6 43.31 39.88 50.84
N LEU A 7 44.16 38.85 50.64
CA LEU A 7 43.91 37.39 50.74
C LEU A 7 42.70 36.76 50.01
N SER A 8 42.97 35.74 49.19
CA SER A 8 42.55 34.33 49.43
C SER A 8 42.56 33.51 48.13
N LEU A 9 43.17 32.33 48.19
CA LEU A 9 42.94 31.22 47.27
C LEU A 9 41.45 30.88 47.20
N PHE A 10 40.93 30.57 46.02
CA PHE A 10 39.79 29.68 45.84
C PHE A 10 40.00 28.80 44.60
N PHE A 11 40.39 27.55 44.87
CA PHE A 11 40.14 26.39 44.03
C PHE A 11 38.61 26.27 43.86
N ASN A 12 38.07 26.70 42.72
CA ASN A 12 36.70 26.37 42.37
C ASN A 12 36.70 25.02 41.64
N GLY A 13 36.43 23.97 42.41
CA GLY A 13 35.97 22.70 41.88
C GLY A 13 34.70 22.93 41.08
N LEU A 14 34.80 22.77 39.76
CA LEU A 14 33.65 22.50 38.92
C LEU A 14 33.14 21.10 39.29
N LEU A 15 32.24 21.07 40.27
CA LEU A 15 31.32 19.97 40.46
C LEU A 15 30.52 19.86 39.17
N PHE A 16 30.89 18.89 38.33
CA PHE A 16 29.99 18.36 37.34
C PHE A 16 28.79 17.80 38.10
N SER A 17 27.73 18.61 38.21
CA SER A 17 26.41 18.12 38.55
C SER A 17 25.99 17.20 37.41
N SER A 18 26.39 15.94 37.48
CA SER A 18 25.72 14.86 36.76
C SER A 18 24.31 14.82 37.33
N CYS A 19 23.40 15.56 36.70
CA CYS A 19 21.98 15.33 36.82
C CYS A 19 21.73 13.92 36.30
N THR A 20 21.89 12.93 37.17
CA THR A 20 21.30 11.61 36.99
C THR A 20 19.81 11.84 37.09
N TYR A 21 19.19 12.10 35.94
CA TYR A 21 17.75 11.92 35.79
C TYR A 21 17.41 10.55 36.38
N PRO A 22 16.36 10.44 37.22
CA PRO A 22 15.90 9.13 37.63
C PRO A 22 15.66 8.34 36.35
N LYS A 23 16.34 7.19 36.19
CA LYS A 23 15.97 6.23 35.16
C LYS A 23 14.56 5.79 35.51
N GLU A 24 13.55 6.49 34.99
CA GLU A 24 12.19 6.00 35.04
C GLU A 24 12.23 4.59 34.47
N ASN A 25 11.80 3.62 35.27
CA ASN A 25 11.56 2.29 34.75
C ASN A 25 10.32 2.38 33.87
N ILE A 26 10.57 2.67 32.59
CA ILE A 26 9.58 2.55 31.53
C ILE A 26 9.13 1.08 31.53
N LEU A 27 7.90 0.86 31.96
CA LEU A 27 7.24 -0.44 31.99
C LEU A 27 6.01 -0.38 31.10
N ILE A 28 6.03 -1.17 30.04
CA ILE A 28 4.93 -1.37 29.10
C ILE A 28 3.98 -2.44 29.65
N THR A 29 2.69 -2.14 29.62
CA THR A 29 1.59 -3.06 29.93
C THR A 29 0.66 -3.18 28.71
N SER A 30 -0.33 -4.08 28.76
CA SER A 30 -1.33 -4.23 27.67
C SER A 30 -2.05 -2.91 27.34
N ASN A 31 -2.30 -2.06 28.33
CA ASN A 31 -2.96 -0.75 28.15
C ASN A 31 -2.13 0.24 27.32
N ASN A 32 -0.83 -0.01 27.17
CA ASN A 32 0.06 0.82 26.37
C ASN A 32 0.03 0.45 24.88
N VAL A 33 -0.62 -0.65 24.51
CA VAL A 33 -0.71 -1.11 23.12
C VAL A 33 -1.91 -0.46 22.44
N SER A 34 -1.68 0.23 21.32
CA SER A 34 -2.72 1.01 20.63
C SER A 34 -3.87 0.16 20.09
N ARG A 35 -3.59 -1.12 19.77
CA ARG A 35 -4.57 -2.10 19.29
C ARG A 35 -4.05 -3.52 19.55
N CYS A 36 -4.75 -4.26 20.42
CA CYS A 36 -4.36 -5.64 20.75
C CYS A 36 -4.67 -6.63 19.61
N TYR A 37 -5.77 -6.43 18.89
CA TYR A 37 -6.28 -7.37 17.90
C TYR A 37 -6.69 -6.65 16.61
N PHE A 38 -6.51 -7.34 15.50
CA PHE A 38 -7.02 -6.92 14.19
C PHE A 38 -7.99 -7.99 13.67
N GLU A 39 -8.90 -7.63 12.75
CA GLU A 39 -10.14 -8.39 12.48
C GLU A 39 -10.01 -9.71 11.69
N SER A 40 -8.84 -10.10 11.16
CA SER A 40 -8.70 -11.26 10.26
C SER A 40 -7.74 -12.38 10.67
N GLU A 41 -6.92 -12.24 11.72
CA GLU A 41 -6.10 -13.34 12.29
C GLU A 41 -5.90 -13.18 13.80
N VAL A 42 -5.62 -14.29 14.48
CA VAL A 42 -5.46 -14.38 15.95
C VAL A 42 -4.04 -13.99 16.37
N VAL A 43 -3.60 -12.77 16.02
CA VAL A 43 -2.40 -12.19 16.62
C VAL A 43 -2.82 -11.30 17.77
N ASP A 44 -2.48 -11.73 18.99
CA ASP A 44 -2.64 -10.93 20.20
C ASP A 44 -1.35 -10.11 20.43
N PHE A 45 -1.39 -8.83 20.11
CA PHE A 45 -0.27 -7.91 20.38
C PHE A 45 -0.13 -7.53 21.86
N CYS A 46 -1.12 -7.86 22.69
CA CYS A 46 -1.16 -7.61 24.12
C CYS A 46 -0.86 -8.86 24.97
N SER A 47 -0.49 -9.98 24.33
CA SER A 47 -0.14 -11.19 25.04
C SER A 47 1.06 -10.97 25.98
N LYS A 48 1.12 -11.73 27.08
CA LYS A 48 2.19 -11.60 28.07
C LYS A 48 3.58 -11.70 27.44
N ASP A 49 3.77 -12.66 26.54
CA ASP A 49 5.05 -12.89 25.85
C ASP A 49 5.45 -11.69 24.99
N LYS A 50 4.48 -11.07 24.31
CA LYS A 50 4.71 -9.85 23.51
C LYS A 50 5.08 -8.66 24.39
N ILE A 51 4.37 -8.48 25.50
CA ILE A 51 4.65 -7.41 26.47
C ILE A 51 6.05 -7.57 27.06
N GLU A 52 6.49 -8.79 27.34
CA GLU A 52 7.87 -9.06 27.80
C GLU A 52 8.90 -8.64 26.76
N ILE A 53 8.70 -9.02 25.50
CA ILE A 53 9.56 -8.59 24.38
C ILE A 53 9.60 -7.06 24.27
N TYR A 54 8.45 -6.37 24.33
CA TYR A 54 8.44 -4.91 24.25
C TYR A 54 9.22 -4.27 25.40
N ASN A 55 9.08 -4.78 26.62
CA ASN A 55 9.81 -4.28 27.78
C ASN A 55 11.33 -4.50 27.69
N GLN A 56 11.77 -5.59 27.06
CA GLN A 56 13.18 -5.83 26.79
C GLN A 56 13.76 -4.79 25.82
N HIS A 57 12.98 -4.40 24.82
CA HIS A 57 13.44 -3.56 23.72
C HIS A 57 13.08 -2.07 23.82
N ILE A 58 12.22 -1.65 24.75
CA ILE A 58 11.77 -0.24 24.88
C ILE A 58 12.91 0.75 25.22
N LYS A 59 14.08 0.23 25.62
CA LYS A 59 15.29 1.00 25.95
C LYS A 59 16.36 0.92 24.86
N ASP A 60 16.08 0.25 23.74
CA ASP A 60 17.02 0.13 22.63
C ASP A 60 17.28 1.48 21.97
N LEU A 61 18.38 1.55 21.21
CA LEU A 61 18.70 2.74 20.42
C LEU A 61 17.63 2.96 19.33
N PRO A 62 17.08 4.19 19.20
CA PRO A 62 16.12 4.50 18.15
C PRO A 62 16.65 4.23 16.75
N ASN A 63 15.87 3.48 15.98
CA ASN A 63 16.18 3.06 14.60
C ASN A 63 15.09 3.49 13.59
N PHE A 64 14.04 4.19 14.04
CA PHE A 64 12.88 4.59 13.23
C PHE A 64 12.31 5.94 13.67
N SER A 65 11.81 6.75 12.73
CA SER A 65 11.07 8.00 13.02
C SER A 65 11.74 8.91 14.08
N ASN A 66 13.06 9.08 13.96
CA ASN A 66 14.00 9.80 14.82
C ASN A 66 14.24 9.20 16.21
N ASP A 67 13.17 9.02 16.98
CA ASP A 67 13.20 8.68 18.41
C ASP A 67 12.41 7.40 18.75
N LYS A 68 11.93 6.69 17.74
CA LYS A 68 11.16 5.44 17.88
C LYS A 68 12.02 4.22 17.58
N ILE A 69 11.52 3.07 18.02
CA ILE A 69 12.15 1.76 17.80
C ILE A 69 11.18 0.91 17.00
N LEU A 70 11.59 0.49 15.80
CA LEU A 70 10.87 -0.47 14.99
C LEU A 70 11.42 -1.88 15.26
N LEU A 71 10.55 -2.74 15.76
CA LEU A 71 10.80 -4.14 16.06
C LEU A 71 10.19 -5.04 14.99
N ILE A 72 10.92 -6.08 14.64
CA ILE A 72 10.51 -7.13 13.72
C ILE A 72 10.47 -8.44 14.50
N LEU A 73 9.28 -9.03 14.63
CA LEU A 73 9.05 -10.23 15.41
C LEU A 73 8.65 -11.38 14.48
N ASN A 74 9.25 -12.55 14.66
CA ASN A 74 8.80 -13.76 13.97
C ASN A 74 7.47 -14.23 14.55
N HIS A 75 6.58 -14.71 13.69
CA HIS A 75 5.32 -15.31 14.08
C HIS A 75 5.01 -16.53 13.21
N ASN A 76 4.67 -17.63 13.85
CA ASN A 76 4.22 -18.83 13.15
C ASN A 76 2.75 -18.67 12.80
N ARG A 77 2.51 -18.34 11.53
CA ARG A 77 1.17 -18.19 10.99
C ARG A 77 0.64 -19.57 10.59
N ASN A 78 -0.36 -20.04 11.35
CA ASN A 78 -1.10 -21.26 11.05
C ASN A 78 -2.58 -20.92 10.87
N THR A 79 -3.11 -21.12 9.66
CA THR A 79 -4.52 -20.84 9.34
C THR A 79 -5.42 -22.08 9.38
N GLY A 80 -4.88 -23.24 9.78
CA GLY A 80 -5.56 -24.53 9.67
C GLY A 80 -5.74 -25.03 8.23
N LYS A 81 -5.28 -24.27 7.24
CA LYS A 81 -5.26 -24.61 5.81
C LYS A 81 -3.88 -24.34 5.24
N GLY A 82 -3.30 -25.32 4.56
CA GLY A 82 -1.94 -25.24 4.02
C GLY A 82 -0.84 -25.32 5.08
N GLU A 83 0.40 -25.16 4.66
CA GLU A 83 1.56 -25.23 5.54
C GLU A 83 1.69 -23.98 6.43
N SER A 84 2.14 -24.20 7.67
CA SER A 84 2.49 -23.12 8.59
C SER A 84 3.69 -22.34 8.05
N ARG A 85 3.63 -21.01 8.11
CA ARG A 85 4.70 -20.13 7.62
C ARG A 85 5.21 -19.20 8.70
N VAL A 86 6.49 -18.91 8.66
CA VAL A 86 7.08 -17.88 9.53
C VAL A 86 6.90 -16.53 8.86
N VAL A 87 6.08 -15.67 9.43
CA VAL A 87 5.86 -14.30 8.98
C VAL A 87 6.49 -13.31 9.94
N LYS A 88 6.73 -12.09 9.47
CA LYS A 88 7.30 -10.98 10.23
C LYS A 88 6.18 -10.03 10.64
N LEU A 89 6.02 -9.83 11.95
CA LEU A 89 5.19 -8.80 12.55
C LEU A 89 6.02 -7.55 12.80
N ILE A 90 5.50 -6.38 12.45
CA ILE A 90 6.18 -5.10 12.64
C ILE A 90 5.49 -4.34 13.78
N VAL A 91 6.29 -3.85 14.73
CA VAL A 91 5.79 -3.10 15.89
C VAL A 91 6.66 -1.86 16.10
N ILE A 92 6.03 -0.70 16.29
CA ILE A 92 6.72 0.55 16.62
C ILE A 92 6.58 0.78 18.12
N LEU A 93 7.69 0.95 18.81
CA LEU A 93 7.74 1.36 20.21
C LEU A 93 8.03 2.86 20.31
N ASP A 94 7.29 3.53 21.18
CA ASP A 94 7.50 4.91 21.57
C ASP A 94 7.94 4.98 23.03
N PRO A 95 9.26 5.08 23.31
CA PRO A 95 9.77 5.15 24.68
C PRO A 95 9.27 6.39 25.45
N LEU A 96 9.06 7.51 24.76
CA LEU A 96 8.65 8.78 25.37
C LEU A 96 7.18 8.72 25.80
N GLU A 97 6.30 8.29 24.90
CA GLU A 97 4.86 8.19 25.19
C GLU A 97 4.49 6.89 25.91
N LYS A 98 5.45 5.97 26.09
CA LYS A 98 5.24 4.62 26.63
C LYS A 98 4.13 3.91 25.84
N LYS A 99 4.23 3.91 24.50
CA LYS A 99 3.25 3.30 23.60
C LYS A 99 3.85 2.20 22.73
N VAL A 100 3.00 1.24 22.42
CA VAL A 100 3.28 0.18 21.44
C VAL A 100 2.27 0.31 20.32
N ILE A 101 2.74 0.47 19.10
CA ILE A 101 1.92 0.69 17.91
C ILE A 101 2.21 -0.45 16.92
N PRO A 102 1.37 -1.51 16.90
CA PRO A 102 1.44 -2.54 15.89
C PRO A 102 1.17 -1.98 14.50
N VAL A 103 1.97 -2.40 13.50
CA VAL A 103 1.67 -2.14 12.09
C VAL A 103 0.60 -3.14 11.63
N PRO A 104 -0.47 -2.69 10.94
CA PRO A 104 -1.60 -3.54 10.57
C PRO A 104 -1.32 -4.54 9.44
N GLN A 105 -0.05 -4.78 9.08
CA GLN A 105 0.37 -5.67 8.01
C GLN A 105 1.53 -6.54 8.49
N MET A 106 1.50 -7.82 8.12
CA MET A 106 2.62 -8.73 8.27
C MET A 106 3.14 -9.16 6.91
N VAL A 107 4.40 -9.57 6.85
CA VAL A 107 5.06 -9.99 5.61
C VAL A 107 5.77 -11.32 5.80
N GLY A 108 5.50 -12.26 4.90
CA GLY A 108 6.26 -13.49 4.71
C GLY A 108 7.11 -13.40 3.46
N ASN A 109 7.89 -14.45 3.22
CA ASN A 109 8.77 -14.55 2.06
C ASN A 109 8.00 -14.52 0.73
N PHE A 110 8.73 -14.37 -0.37
CA PHE A 110 8.16 -14.54 -1.70
C PHE A 110 7.74 -16.00 -1.91
N VAL A 111 6.78 -16.20 -2.82
CA VAL A 111 6.24 -17.52 -3.15
C VAL A 111 6.32 -17.80 -4.64
N ASP A 112 6.37 -19.08 -5.00
CA ASP A 112 6.30 -19.51 -6.40
C ASP A 112 4.85 -19.51 -6.94
N ASP A 113 4.69 -19.92 -8.20
CA ASP A 113 3.38 -20.02 -8.87
C ASP A 113 2.42 -21.01 -8.19
N ASN A 114 2.96 -21.96 -7.41
CA ASN A 114 2.20 -22.90 -6.60
C ASN A 114 1.95 -22.38 -5.17
N LEU A 115 2.23 -21.10 -4.92
CA LEU A 115 2.14 -20.42 -3.64
C LEU A 115 3.06 -21.00 -2.56
N ARG A 116 4.09 -21.77 -2.92
CA ARG A 116 5.07 -22.33 -1.97
C ARG A 116 6.12 -21.28 -1.66
N GLU A 117 6.53 -21.23 -0.39
CA GLU A 117 7.54 -20.30 0.07
C GLU A 117 8.89 -20.55 -0.61
N ILE A 118 9.52 -19.49 -1.12
CA ILE A 118 10.86 -19.54 -1.69
C ILE A 118 11.85 -19.15 -0.59
N SER A 119 12.52 -20.14 -0.01
CA SER A 119 13.45 -19.94 1.12
C SER A 119 14.59 -18.96 0.80
N ASP A 120 15.04 -18.96 -0.46
CA ASP A 120 16.15 -18.12 -0.95
C ASP A 120 15.69 -16.72 -1.38
N ASP A 121 14.40 -16.41 -1.28
CA ASP A 121 13.83 -15.10 -1.60
C ASP A 121 13.02 -14.55 -0.40
N PRO A 122 13.73 -14.08 0.65
CA PRO A 122 13.11 -13.69 1.90
C PRO A 122 12.35 -12.36 1.80
N ALA A 123 11.43 -12.15 2.73
CA ALA A 123 10.76 -10.86 2.90
C ALA A 123 11.77 -9.72 3.09
N ILE A 124 11.55 -8.60 2.40
CA ILE A 124 12.38 -7.40 2.51
C ILE A 124 11.61 -6.34 3.30
N ILE A 125 12.23 -5.84 4.39
CA ILE A 125 11.65 -4.77 5.22
C ILE A 125 12.61 -3.59 5.22
N LYS A 126 12.23 -2.49 4.56
CA LYS A 126 13.02 -1.26 4.46
C LYS A 126 12.46 -0.20 5.38
N TYR A 127 13.30 0.32 6.27
CA TYR A 127 13.00 1.43 7.18
C TYR A 127 14.31 2.12 7.54
N ASN A 128 14.23 3.33 8.09
CA ASN A 128 15.42 4.01 8.58
C ASN A 128 15.08 4.99 9.70
N LYS A 129 16.12 5.47 10.38
CA LYS A 129 16.00 6.37 11.53
C LYS A 129 15.42 7.74 11.18
N LYS A 130 15.67 8.28 9.99
CA LYS A 130 15.30 9.67 9.64
C LYS A 130 13.93 9.77 8.95
N ASP A 131 13.38 8.65 8.49
CA ASP A 131 12.10 8.57 7.83
C ASP A 131 11.06 7.94 8.75
N ASN A 132 9.80 8.31 8.53
CA ASN A 132 8.67 7.78 9.26
C ASN A 132 7.99 6.66 8.46
N LYS A 133 8.73 5.99 7.58
CA LYS A 133 8.20 5.00 6.63
C LYS A 133 8.83 3.64 6.82
N VAL A 134 7.99 2.62 6.73
CA VAL A 134 8.40 1.22 6.62
C VAL A 134 7.80 0.64 5.34
N CYS A 135 8.62 0.00 4.51
CA CYS A 135 8.20 -0.62 3.26
C CYS A 135 8.46 -2.12 3.29
N LEU A 136 7.49 -2.88 2.81
CA LEU A 136 7.48 -4.34 2.83
C LEU A 136 7.53 -4.85 1.38
N SER A 137 8.33 -5.88 1.13
CA SER A 137 8.27 -6.70 -0.08
C SER A 137 8.23 -8.17 0.30
N GLY A 138 7.42 -8.95 -0.41
CA GLY A 138 7.15 -10.36 -0.13
C GLY A 138 5.67 -10.67 -0.20
N THR A 139 5.22 -11.74 0.45
CA THR A 139 3.79 -12.04 0.57
C THR A 139 3.22 -11.35 1.79
N THR A 140 2.26 -10.44 1.64
CA THR A 140 1.66 -9.73 2.76
C THR A 140 0.32 -10.31 3.17
N TYR A 141 0.08 -10.33 4.47
CA TYR A 141 -1.14 -10.84 5.09
C TYR A 141 -1.76 -9.76 5.98
N PHE A 142 -3.11 -9.71 6.10
CA PHE A 142 -3.99 -8.71 6.78
C PHE A 142 -4.45 -7.48 5.93
N LEU A 143 -5.56 -6.72 6.11
CA LEU A 143 -6.82 -6.78 6.91
C LEU A 143 -8.06 -6.93 6.01
N LYS A 144 -7.88 -7.12 4.71
CA LYS A 144 -8.95 -7.32 3.71
C LYS A 144 -8.51 -8.24 2.58
N ASN A 145 -7.22 -8.16 2.22
CA ASN A 145 -6.61 -8.90 1.13
C ASN A 145 -5.28 -9.48 1.59
N ASN A 146 -4.97 -10.69 1.14
CA ASN A 146 -3.60 -11.17 1.08
C ASN A 146 -3.05 -10.74 -0.28
N ASN A 147 -1.83 -10.21 -0.31
CA ASN A 147 -1.20 -9.84 -1.57
C ASN A 147 0.04 -10.73 -1.76
N ILE A 148 0.16 -11.29 -2.97
CA ILE A 148 1.24 -12.21 -3.33
C ILE A 148 2.38 -11.41 -3.94
N ASN A 149 3.61 -11.68 -3.49
CA ASN A 149 4.85 -11.16 -4.09
C ASN A 149 4.82 -9.65 -4.37
N ILE A 150 4.33 -8.87 -3.41
CA ILE A 150 4.31 -7.42 -3.54
C ILE A 150 5.73 -6.85 -3.47
N GLU A 151 5.94 -5.77 -4.19
CA GLU A 151 7.17 -5.01 -4.11
C GLU A 151 6.91 -3.63 -3.50
N ASN A 152 7.58 -3.34 -2.39
CA ASN A 152 7.70 -2.01 -1.81
C ASN A 152 6.35 -1.37 -1.39
N GLU A 153 5.48 -2.13 -0.74
CA GLU A 153 4.28 -1.62 -0.09
C GLU A 153 4.66 -0.86 1.18
N CYS A 154 4.42 0.44 1.21
CA CYS A 154 4.90 1.31 2.28
C CYS A 154 3.79 1.74 3.25
N TYR A 155 4.18 2.00 4.49
CA TYR A 155 3.34 2.51 5.57
C TYR A 155 4.02 3.71 6.21
N LYS A 156 3.25 4.75 6.50
CA LYS A 156 3.74 5.99 7.14
C LYS A 156 3.22 6.05 8.56
N PHE A 157 4.14 6.32 9.48
CA PHE A 157 3.86 6.61 10.87
C PHE A 157 3.71 8.11 11.08
N GLU A 158 2.52 8.55 11.51
CA GLU A 158 2.26 9.94 11.86
C GLU A 158 1.28 10.03 13.03
N LYS A 159 1.61 10.87 14.03
CA LYS A 159 0.74 11.17 15.17
C LYS A 159 0.23 9.91 15.89
N GLY A 160 1.12 8.94 16.14
CA GLY A 160 0.79 7.70 16.85
C GLY A 160 -0.04 6.70 16.03
N ARG A 161 -0.20 6.93 14.72
CA ARG A 161 -0.97 6.06 13.80
C ARG A 161 -0.10 5.60 12.65
N VAL A 162 -0.37 4.39 12.17
CA VAL A 162 0.25 3.83 10.97
C VAL A 162 -0.81 3.77 9.89
N ASN A 163 -0.57 4.48 8.81
CA ASN A 163 -1.42 4.44 7.64
C ASN A 163 -0.65 3.81 6.50
N LYS A 164 -1.30 2.95 5.71
CA LYS A 164 -0.73 2.53 4.44
C LYS A 164 -0.47 3.80 3.62
N ILE A 165 0.75 3.93 3.12
CA ILE A 165 1.00 4.83 2.01
C ILE A 165 0.35 4.12 0.84
N GLU A 166 -0.90 4.47 0.59
CA GLU A 166 -1.45 4.28 -0.73
C GLU A 166 -0.45 4.92 -1.66
N ASP A 167 0.20 4.05 -2.42
CA ASP A 167 1.35 4.45 -3.19
C ASP A 167 0.90 5.64 -4.03
N LEU A 168 1.53 6.79 -3.81
CA LEU A 168 1.56 7.88 -4.79
C LEU A 168 2.32 7.42 -6.06
N ARG A 169 2.59 6.12 -6.24
CA ARG A 169 2.57 5.46 -7.56
C ARG A 169 1.18 5.45 -8.24
N LEU A 170 0.18 6.11 -7.66
CA LEU A 170 -0.96 6.67 -8.39
C LEU A 170 -0.62 7.95 -9.19
N ASN A 171 0.56 8.55 -9.05
CA ASN A 171 1.05 9.58 -9.99
C ASN A 171 1.69 8.94 -11.25
N GLY A 172 1.03 7.93 -11.81
CA GLY A 172 1.44 7.24 -13.02
C GLY A 172 0.30 6.82 -13.95
N ILE A 173 -0.96 6.99 -13.50
CA ILE A 173 -2.11 7.12 -14.39
C ILE A 173 -2.86 8.39 -13.99
N GLU A 174 -2.18 9.54 -14.16
CA GLU A 174 -2.88 10.83 -14.33
C GLU A 174 -3.55 10.92 -15.72
N GLU A 175 -3.50 9.84 -16.50
CA GLU A 175 -3.91 9.79 -17.88
C GLU A 175 -5.26 9.10 -18.03
N PHE A 176 -6.26 9.53 -17.24
CA PHE A 176 -7.64 9.23 -17.63
C PHE A 176 -7.89 9.88 -18.99
N SER A 177 -8.45 9.10 -19.90
CA SER A 177 -8.94 9.65 -21.16
C SER A 177 -10.13 10.57 -20.85
N LYS A 178 -10.28 11.63 -21.65
CA LYS A 178 -11.44 12.51 -21.53
C LYS A 178 -12.67 11.74 -21.99
N VAL A 179 -13.70 11.74 -21.14
CA VAL A 179 -15.07 11.39 -21.51
C VAL A 179 -15.69 12.56 -22.33
N PRO A 180 -16.65 12.29 -23.23
CA PRO A 180 -17.18 10.97 -23.59
C PRO A 180 -16.21 10.14 -24.46
N TYR A 181 -16.27 8.83 -24.30
CA TYR A 181 -15.48 7.83 -25.04
C TYR A 181 -16.28 7.25 -26.22
N SER A 182 -15.56 6.82 -27.27
CA SER A 182 -16.11 6.12 -28.45
C SER A 182 -15.20 4.96 -28.86
N SER A 183 -15.78 3.78 -29.10
CA SER A 183 -15.05 2.60 -29.59
C SER A 183 -14.41 2.84 -30.95
N ASP A 184 -15.11 3.47 -31.87
CA ASP A 184 -14.61 3.78 -33.22
C ASP A 184 -13.35 4.65 -33.16
N ILE A 185 -13.37 5.71 -32.34
CA ILE A 185 -12.19 6.57 -32.13
C ILE A 185 -11.05 5.75 -31.51
N HIS A 186 -11.34 4.91 -30.51
CA HIS A 186 -10.33 4.10 -29.83
C HIS A 186 -9.58 3.17 -30.81
N PHE A 187 -10.31 2.38 -31.60
CA PHE A 187 -9.70 1.50 -32.59
C PHE A 187 -8.93 2.26 -33.67
N LYS A 188 -9.43 3.42 -34.12
CA LYS A 188 -8.71 4.28 -35.08
C LYS A 188 -7.40 4.80 -34.51
N CYS A 189 -7.38 5.19 -33.23
CA CYS A 189 -6.17 5.68 -32.57
C CYS A 189 -5.12 4.58 -32.36
N ILE A 190 -5.54 3.35 -32.03
CA ILE A 190 -4.64 2.19 -31.93
C ILE A 190 -4.01 1.88 -33.29
N ASN A 191 -4.78 2.00 -34.36
CA ASN A 191 -4.30 1.78 -35.73
C ASN A 191 -3.49 2.96 -36.31
N ASN A 192 -2.99 3.87 -35.47
CA ASN A 192 -2.18 5.04 -35.84
C ASN A 192 -2.83 5.97 -36.89
N ILE A 193 -4.17 5.99 -36.98
CA ILE A 193 -4.88 6.96 -37.81
C ILE A 193 -4.82 8.31 -37.10
N LYS A 194 -4.12 9.28 -37.70
CA LYS A 194 -3.92 10.61 -37.12
C LYS A 194 -5.25 11.39 -37.08
N LEU A 195 -5.95 11.28 -35.96
CA LEU A 195 -7.15 12.06 -35.65
C LEU A 195 -6.87 13.01 -34.50
N ASN A 196 -7.34 14.26 -34.60
CA ASN A 196 -7.27 15.23 -33.49
C ASN A 196 -7.96 14.71 -32.21
N GLN A 197 -8.93 13.80 -32.37
CA GLN A 197 -9.67 13.17 -31.27
C GLN A 197 -8.80 12.18 -30.47
N CYS A 198 -7.71 11.64 -31.04
CA CYS A 198 -6.80 10.76 -30.31
C CYS A 198 -6.09 11.47 -29.16
N ASN A 199 -5.93 12.81 -29.22
CA ASN A 199 -5.37 13.60 -28.12
C ASN A 199 -6.26 13.57 -26.86
N LYS A 200 -7.51 13.13 -26.98
CA LYS A 200 -8.44 12.92 -25.86
C LYS A 200 -8.29 11.53 -25.23
N LEU A 201 -7.68 10.59 -25.94
CA LEU A 201 -7.45 9.22 -25.48
C LEU A 201 -6.01 9.04 -25.02
N ARG A 202 -5.88 8.31 -23.92
CA ARG A 202 -4.61 7.93 -23.31
C ARG A 202 -4.51 6.42 -23.39
N LEU A 203 -3.80 5.96 -24.42
CA LEU A 203 -3.62 4.55 -24.71
C LEU A 203 -2.52 3.98 -23.81
N ILE A 204 -2.84 2.91 -23.09
CA ILE A 204 -1.94 2.27 -22.13
C ILE A 204 -1.82 0.79 -22.52
N SER A 205 -0.59 0.29 -22.70
CA SER A 205 -0.38 -1.12 -23.05
C SER A 205 -0.78 -2.06 -21.92
N SER A 206 -1.35 -3.21 -22.27
CA SER A 206 -1.76 -4.24 -21.31
C SER A 206 -0.63 -4.70 -20.40
N GLN A 207 0.61 -4.79 -20.89
CA GLN A 207 1.77 -5.11 -20.05
C GLN A 207 1.99 -4.07 -18.94
N LYS A 208 1.81 -2.78 -19.23
CA LYS A 208 1.94 -1.71 -18.22
C LYS A 208 0.79 -1.77 -17.20
N ILE A 209 -0.40 -2.19 -17.63
CA ILE A 209 -1.58 -2.28 -16.76
C ILE A 209 -1.50 -3.54 -15.87
N LEU A 210 -1.01 -4.67 -16.40
CA LEU A 210 -0.84 -5.94 -15.70
C LEU A 210 -0.01 -5.83 -14.43
N ASN A 211 1.04 -5.01 -14.46
CA ASN A 211 1.86 -4.72 -13.28
C ASN A 211 1.07 -4.11 -12.12
N LYS A 212 -0.14 -3.60 -12.38
CA LYS A 212 -1.01 -2.92 -11.42
C LYS A 212 -2.33 -3.65 -11.15
N TYR A 213 -2.86 -4.37 -12.15
CA TYR A 213 -4.15 -5.05 -12.07
C TYR A 213 -4.01 -6.47 -12.61
N ASN A 214 -4.08 -7.46 -11.71
CA ASN A 214 -3.89 -8.88 -12.03
C ASN A 214 -5.01 -9.51 -12.88
N PHE A 215 -6.14 -8.84 -13.02
CA PHE A 215 -7.29 -9.30 -13.81
C PHE A 215 -7.21 -8.93 -15.29
N ILE A 216 -6.23 -8.11 -15.68
CA ILE A 216 -6.01 -7.71 -17.07
C ILE A 216 -5.53 -8.91 -17.87
N ASN A 217 -5.95 -8.99 -19.13
CA ASN A 217 -5.45 -10.03 -20.03
C ASN A 217 -4.24 -9.47 -20.81
N PRO A 218 -3.06 -10.12 -20.80
CA PRO A 218 -1.90 -9.68 -21.57
C PRO A 218 -2.14 -9.63 -23.08
N GLN A 219 -3.14 -10.37 -23.59
CA GLN A 219 -3.50 -10.41 -25.01
C GLN A 219 -4.45 -9.27 -25.42
N ASP A 220 -4.97 -8.51 -24.45
CA ASP A 220 -5.75 -7.30 -24.77
C ASP A 220 -4.83 -6.27 -25.46
N GLY A 221 -5.38 -5.51 -26.40
CA GLY A 221 -4.73 -4.35 -27.00
C GLY A 221 -4.61 -3.18 -26.02
N MET A 222 -4.12 -2.04 -26.51
CA MET A 222 -3.94 -0.86 -25.65
C MET A 222 -5.28 -0.39 -25.10
N SER A 223 -5.39 -0.29 -23.77
CA SER A 223 -6.60 0.09 -23.07
C SER A 223 -6.68 1.59 -22.83
N VAL A 224 -7.88 2.08 -22.51
CA VAL A 224 -8.10 3.42 -21.96
C VAL A 224 -8.74 3.34 -20.58
N PHE A 225 -8.41 4.33 -19.75
CA PHE A 225 -8.97 4.50 -18.42
C PHE A 225 -9.97 5.65 -18.46
N LEU A 226 -11.18 5.45 -17.96
CA LEU A 226 -12.26 6.44 -17.95
C LEU A 226 -12.74 6.69 -16.53
N LYS A 227 -12.74 7.95 -16.11
CA LYS A 227 -13.22 8.37 -14.78
C LYS A 227 -14.22 9.51 -14.93
N GLY A 228 -15.38 9.32 -14.31
CA GLY A 228 -16.39 10.36 -14.11
C GLY A 228 -16.42 10.81 -12.65
N GLU A 229 -17.58 11.25 -12.18
CA GLU A 229 -17.79 11.68 -10.79
C GLU A 229 -17.98 10.54 -9.79
N LYS A 230 -18.13 9.30 -10.29
CA LYS A 230 -18.38 8.11 -9.46
C LYS A 230 -17.13 7.65 -8.71
N ASP A 231 -17.34 6.86 -7.65
CA ASP A 231 -16.30 6.29 -6.79
C ASP A 231 -15.57 5.07 -7.40
N PHE A 232 -15.79 4.82 -8.69
CA PHE A 232 -15.13 3.81 -9.50
C PHE A 232 -14.69 4.41 -10.84
N PHE A 233 -13.85 3.69 -11.57
CA PHE A 233 -13.48 4.02 -12.93
C PHE A 233 -13.65 2.80 -13.83
N LEU A 234 -13.64 3.03 -15.15
CA LEU A 234 -13.68 1.97 -16.15
C LEU A 234 -12.31 1.79 -16.79
N ILE A 235 -11.93 0.54 -17.05
CA ILE A 235 -10.87 0.18 -17.99
C ILE A 235 -11.54 -0.42 -19.21
N VAL A 236 -11.27 0.14 -20.39
CA VAL A 236 -11.79 -0.36 -21.66
C VAL A 236 -10.64 -0.94 -22.47
N SER A 237 -10.59 -2.26 -22.55
CA SER A 237 -9.56 -3.03 -23.26
C SER A 237 -10.12 -3.59 -24.57
N PRO A 238 -9.51 -3.28 -25.72
CA PRO A 238 -9.87 -3.92 -26.98
C PRO A 238 -9.23 -5.30 -27.07
N PHE A 239 -9.91 -6.25 -27.72
CA PHE A 239 -9.34 -7.55 -28.08
C PHE A 239 -9.98 -8.06 -29.37
N PHE A 240 -9.39 -9.11 -29.95
CA PHE A 240 -9.89 -9.74 -31.17
C PHE A 240 -10.18 -11.22 -30.90
N ASP A 241 -11.33 -11.69 -31.38
CA ASP A 241 -11.72 -13.10 -31.38
C ASP A 241 -12.33 -13.48 -32.74
N GLU A 242 -12.98 -14.63 -32.82
CA GLU A 242 -13.62 -15.14 -34.04
C GLU A 242 -14.74 -14.22 -34.56
N GLU A 243 -15.39 -13.45 -33.69
CA GLU A 243 -16.44 -12.48 -34.06
C GLU A 243 -15.86 -11.13 -34.50
N GLY A 244 -14.56 -10.92 -34.28
CA GLY A 244 -13.80 -9.74 -34.69
C GLY A 244 -13.42 -8.84 -33.52
N ALA A 245 -13.50 -7.52 -33.73
CA ALA A 245 -13.07 -6.54 -32.75
C ALA A 245 -14.09 -6.41 -31.59
N ASN A 246 -13.64 -6.69 -30.38
CA ASN A 246 -14.45 -6.66 -29.17
C ASN A 246 -13.84 -5.72 -28.11
N LEU A 247 -14.68 -5.30 -27.16
CA LEU A 247 -14.28 -4.51 -26.00
C LEU A 247 -14.59 -5.27 -24.71
N ARG A 248 -13.59 -5.41 -23.85
CA ARG A 248 -13.74 -5.79 -22.45
C ARG A 248 -13.78 -4.51 -21.61
N ILE A 249 -14.95 -4.21 -21.05
CA ILE A 249 -15.20 -3.04 -20.22
C ILE A 249 -15.26 -3.49 -18.77
N MET A 250 -14.31 -3.04 -17.96
CA MET A 250 -14.12 -3.45 -16.58
C MET A 250 -14.45 -2.30 -15.63
N LYS A 251 -15.34 -2.53 -14.66
CA LYS A 251 -15.56 -1.64 -13.52
C LYS A 251 -14.55 -1.94 -12.43
N VAL A 252 -13.77 -0.93 -12.06
CA VAL A 252 -12.68 -1.08 -11.10
C VAL A 252 -12.85 -0.09 -9.95
N LYS A 253 -12.77 -0.61 -8.73
CA LYS A 253 -12.79 0.17 -7.49
C LYS A 253 -11.77 -0.43 -6.53
N ASP A 254 -11.03 0.43 -5.83
CA ASP A 254 -10.02 0.03 -4.84
C ASP A 254 -9.07 -1.06 -5.36
N PHE A 255 -8.58 -0.89 -6.59
CA PHE A 255 -7.69 -1.81 -7.32
C PHE A 255 -8.26 -3.20 -7.65
N SER A 256 -9.54 -3.43 -7.38
CA SER A 256 -10.22 -4.70 -7.61
C SER A 256 -11.19 -4.60 -8.79
N LEU A 257 -11.29 -5.68 -9.57
CA LEU A 257 -12.34 -5.84 -10.56
C LEU A 257 -13.67 -6.10 -9.84
N ILE A 258 -14.63 -5.20 -10.03
CA ILE A 258 -15.98 -5.34 -9.44
C ILE A 258 -16.88 -6.14 -10.39
N SER A 259 -16.81 -5.81 -11.68
CA SER A 259 -17.60 -6.47 -12.73
C SER A 259 -17.03 -6.15 -14.10
N GLU A 260 -17.34 -6.96 -15.10
CA GLU A 260 -16.93 -6.72 -16.48
C GLU A 260 -18.04 -7.06 -17.48
N ARG A 261 -17.90 -6.50 -18.68
CA ARG A 261 -18.77 -6.77 -19.83
C ARG A 261 -17.93 -6.88 -21.09
N TYR A 262 -18.37 -7.75 -21.98
CA TYR A 262 -17.81 -7.93 -23.31
C TYR A 262 -18.84 -7.41 -24.32
N ILE A 263 -18.42 -6.50 -25.20
CA ILE A 263 -19.29 -5.90 -26.20
C ILE A 263 -18.55 -5.83 -27.54
N TYR A 264 -19.19 -6.32 -28.59
CA TYR A 264 -18.72 -6.16 -29.95
C TYR A 264 -18.53 -4.69 -30.31
N ALA A 265 -17.31 -4.30 -30.73
CA ALA A 265 -16.95 -2.90 -30.94
C ALA A 265 -17.72 -2.25 -32.08
N GLY A 266 -18.14 -3.04 -33.07
CA GLY A 266 -18.95 -2.60 -34.20
C GLY A 266 -20.39 -2.20 -33.82
N LYS A 267 -20.80 -2.40 -32.56
CA LYS A 267 -22.04 -1.83 -32.00
C LYS A 267 -21.94 -0.33 -31.67
N ASN A 268 -20.85 0.35 -32.05
CA ASN A 268 -20.58 1.77 -31.78
C ASN A 268 -20.75 2.11 -30.30
N VAL A 269 -19.90 1.54 -29.47
CA VAL A 269 -19.95 1.71 -28.01
C VAL A 269 -19.49 3.12 -27.64
N GLU A 270 -20.35 3.85 -26.94
CA GLU A 270 -20.11 5.17 -26.37
C GLU A 270 -20.17 5.08 -24.84
N ILE A 271 -19.32 5.85 -24.15
CA ILE A 271 -19.38 5.97 -22.68
C ILE A 271 -19.41 7.45 -22.33
N ASP A 272 -20.46 7.88 -21.64
CA ASP A 272 -20.65 9.28 -21.27
C ASP A 272 -19.92 9.68 -19.98
N ASP A 273 -20.06 10.94 -19.59
CA ASP A 273 -19.39 11.52 -18.44
C ASP A 273 -19.83 10.90 -17.10
N ASN A 274 -21.03 10.30 -17.07
CA ASN A 274 -21.56 9.56 -15.94
C ASN A 274 -21.14 8.08 -15.97
N LEU A 275 -20.26 7.70 -16.89
CA LEU A 275 -19.82 6.33 -17.15
C LEU A 275 -20.97 5.38 -17.53
N ASN A 276 -22.04 5.92 -18.13
CA ASN A 276 -23.10 5.09 -18.71
C ASN A 276 -22.67 4.63 -20.10
N ILE A 277 -22.90 3.35 -20.39
CA ILE A 277 -22.46 2.69 -21.61
C ILE A 277 -23.64 2.59 -22.56
N LYS A 278 -23.47 3.14 -23.76
CA LYS A 278 -24.46 3.20 -24.82
C LYS A 278 -23.95 2.45 -26.04
N TYR A 279 -24.77 1.58 -26.63
CA TYR A 279 -24.39 0.85 -27.84
C TYR A 279 -25.63 0.45 -28.65
N PHE A 280 -25.45 0.11 -29.92
CA PHE A 280 -26.53 -0.34 -30.78
C PHE A 280 -26.70 -1.85 -30.75
N GLU A 281 -27.94 -2.30 -30.64
CA GLU A 281 -28.32 -3.70 -30.81
C GLU A 281 -29.41 -3.77 -31.88
N GLY A 282 -28.99 -4.10 -33.10
CA GLY A 282 -29.80 -3.85 -34.30
C GLY A 282 -30.05 -2.34 -34.47
N ASN A 283 -31.31 -1.95 -34.63
CA ASN A 283 -31.71 -0.55 -34.78
C ASN A 283 -31.97 0.16 -33.43
N ASN A 284 -31.87 -0.55 -32.30
CA ASN A 284 -32.19 -0.02 -30.98
C ASN A 284 -30.93 0.42 -30.25
N LYS A 285 -30.93 1.64 -29.71
CA LYS A 285 -29.89 2.10 -28.78
C LYS A 285 -30.18 1.52 -27.39
N LYS A 286 -29.24 0.73 -26.87
CA LYS A 286 -29.25 0.23 -25.50
C LYS A 286 -28.38 1.14 -24.64
N GLU A 287 -28.79 1.32 -23.40
CA GLU A 287 -28.04 2.03 -22.37
C GLU A 287 -28.01 1.18 -21.12
N PHE A 288 -26.85 1.09 -20.49
CA PHE A 288 -26.73 0.48 -19.16
C PHE A 288 -25.66 1.19 -18.33
N SER A 289 -25.82 1.10 -17.02
CA SER A 289 -24.86 1.55 -16.03
C SER A 289 -24.48 0.38 -15.13
N PHE A 290 -23.21 0.31 -14.75
CA PHE A 290 -22.75 -0.62 -13.72
C PHE A 290 -23.10 -0.19 -12.29
#